data_AF-A0A2D4SC66-F1
#
_entry.id   AF-A0A2D4SC66-F1
#
_cell.length_a   1.000
_cell.length_b   1.000
_cell.length_c   1.000
_cell.angle_alpha   90.00
_cell.angle_beta   90.00
_cell.angle_gamma   90.00
#
_symmetry.space_group_name_H-M   'P 1'
#
loop_
_entity.id
_entity.type
_entity.pdbx_description
1 polymer ?
#
loop_
_entity_poly.entity_id
_entity_poly.type
_entity_poly.pdbx_seq_one_letter_code
_entity_poly.pdbx_strand_id
1 'polypeptide(L)'
;MPDIIYYAMVGAFFTHELDAVKRHEWRVLPITSFLPERIGEQLFIWMHVPLFALLLWAGDGAPESMTRIGLAAFAIVHVGLHYVFRRHPDYEFNNPSSWALIILTGLLGAAYLAVV
;
A
#
# COMPACT_ATOMS: atom_id res chain seq x y z
N MET A 1 7.25 19.30 -9.43
CA MET A 1 5.92 18.66 -9.51
C MET A 1 5.93 17.17 -9.24
N PRO A 2 6.84 16.33 -9.81
CA PRO A 2 6.79 14.90 -9.52
C PRO A 2 6.91 14.57 -8.03
N ASP A 3 7.70 15.34 -7.27
CA ASP A 3 7.87 15.11 -5.82
C ASP A 3 6.56 15.19 -5.02
N ILE A 4 5.69 16.17 -5.30
CA ILE A 4 4.43 16.29 -4.54
C ILE A 4 3.49 15.13 -4.84
N ILE A 5 3.48 14.64 -6.08
CA ILE A 5 2.69 13.47 -6.47
C ILE A 5 3.25 12.22 -5.80
N TYR A 6 4.58 12.07 -5.77
CA TYR A 6 5.23 10.98 -5.04
C TYR A 6 4.89 10.98 -3.55
N TYR A 7 5.03 12.13 -2.87
CA TYR A 7 4.70 12.21 -1.44
C TYR A 7 3.21 12.00 -1.18
N ALA A 8 2.33 12.49 -2.05
CA ALA A 8 0.90 12.21 -1.96
C ALA A 8 0.61 10.70 -2.14
N MET A 9 1.29 10.03 -3.09
CA MET A 9 1.16 8.59 -3.30
C MET A 9 1.60 7.80 -2.06
N VAL A 10 2.76 8.14 -1.49
CA VAL A 10 3.26 7.50 -0.25
C VAL A 10 2.31 7.76 0.92
N GLY A 11 1.81 9.00 1.07
CA GLY A 11 0.83 9.34 2.09
C GLY A 11 -0.48 8.56 1.94
N ALA A 12 -0.98 8.39 0.72
CA ALA A 12 -2.13 7.55 0.44
C ALA A 12 -1.86 6.08 0.77
N PHE A 13 -0.65 5.57 0.48
CA PHE A 13 -0.25 4.20 0.83
C PHE A 13 -0.27 3.98 2.33
N PHE A 14 0.41 4.84 3.09
CA PHE A 14 0.44 4.71 4.55
C PHE A 14 -0.95 4.86 5.16
N THR A 15 -1.78 5.73 4.60
CA THR A 15 -3.17 5.87 5.07
C THR A 15 -4.01 4.63 4.76
N HIS A 16 -3.82 4.01 3.59
CA HIS A 16 -4.40 2.71 3.27
C HIS A 16 -3.95 1.64 4.26
N GLU A 17 -2.67 1.59 4.62
CA GLU A 17 -2.17 0.62 5.62
C GLU A 17 -2.80 0.82 7.01
N LEU A 18 -3.13 2.06 7.41
CA LEU A 18 -3.90 2.30 8.64
C LEU A 18 -5.31 1.72 8.56
N ASP A 19 -5.97 1.83 7.41
CA ASP A 19 -7.25 1.15 7.17
C ASP A 19 -7.06 -0.37 7.10
N ALA A 20 -5.98 -0.87 6.51
CA ALA A 20 -5.65 -2.29 6.45
C ALA A 20 -5.51 -2.92 7.85
N VAL A 21 -4.88 -2.22 8.80
CA VAL A 21 -4.85 -2.64 10.21
C VAL A 21 -6.28 -2.76 10.77
N LYS A 22 -7.12 -1.75 10.51
CA LYS A 22 -8.53 -1.75 10.95
C LYS A 22 -9.38 -2.84 10.27
N ARG A 23 -9.01 -3.25 9.05
CA ARG A 23 -9.69 -4.25 8.22
C ARG A 23 -9.03 -5.64 8.28
N HIS A 24 -8.11 -5.85 9.21
CA HIS A 24 -7.49 -7.14 9.47
C HIS A 24 -6.83 -7.77 8.22
N GLU A 25 -6.17 -6.97 7.37
CA GLU A 25 -5.64 -7.43 6.07
C GLU A 25 -4.65 -8.59 6.20
N TRP A 26 -4.00 -8.77 7.36
CA TRP A 26 -3.15 -9.93 7.63
C TRP A 26 -3.87 -11.28 7.50
N ARG A 27 -5.21 -11.32 7.58
CA ARG A 27 -6.03 -12.51 7.33
C ARG A 27 -6.13 -12.87 5.85
N VAL A 28 -5.91 -11.91 4.95
CA VAL A 28 -6.00 -12.09 3.49
C VAL A 28 -4.62 -12.37 2.89
N LEU A 29 -3.57 -11.75 3.42
CA LEU A 29 -2.22 -11.87 2.88
C LEU A 29 -1.72 -13.32 2.94
N PRO A 30 -1.30 -13.94 1.82
CA PRO A 30 -0.84 -15.34 1.79
C PRO A 30 0.31 -15.66 2.76
N ILE A 31 1.12 -14.65 3.11
CA ILE A 31 2.28 -14.78 3.98
C ILE A 31 1.95 -14.68 5.48
N THR A 32 0.76 -14.23 5.86
CA THR A 32 0.35 -14.07 7.26
C THR A 32 -0.98 -14.73 7.61
N SER A 33 -1.80 -15.10 6.63
CA SER A 33 -3.16 -15.63 6.83
C SER A 33 -3.23 -16.94 7.62
N PHE A 34 -2.12 -17.68 7.68
CA PHE A 34 -2.00 -18.92 8.45
C PHE A 34 -1.59 -18.70 9.92
N LEU A 35 -1.26 -17.46 10.31
CA LEU A 35 -0.81 -17.15 11.66
C LEU A 35 -1.99 -17.03 12.64
N PRO A 36 -1.80 -17.36 13.92
CA PRO A 36 -2.80 -17.06 14.95
C PRO A 36 -3.12 -15.56 14.98
N GLU A 37 -4.40 -15.21 15.14
CA GLU A 37 -4.92 -13.83 15.01
C GLU A 37 -4.02 -12.75 15.64
N ARG A 38 -3.73 -12.89 16.95
CA ARG A 38 -2.91 -11.92 17.69
C ARG A 38 -1.46 -11.84 17.18
N ILE A 39 -0.91 -12.95 16.68
CA ILE A 39 0.45 -12.99 16.13
C ILE A 39 0.46 -12.33 14.76
N GLY A 40 -0.53 -12.62 13.91
CA GLY A 40 -0.70 -12.01 12.59
C GLY A 40 -0.84 -10.49 12.67
N GLU A 41 -1.70 -10.00 13.55
CA GLU A 41 -1.89 -8.57 13.83
C GLU A 41 -0.57 -7.89 14.23
N GLN A 42 0.12 -8.44 15.25
CA GLN A 42 1.34 -7.82 15.77
C GLN A 42 2.47 -7.88 14.73
N LEU A 43 2.63 -9.00 14.03
CA LEU A 43 3.62 -9.11 12.95
C LEU A 43 3.33 -8.08 11.86
N PHE A 44 2.08 -7.97 11.41
CA PHE A 44 1.65 -6.99 10.41
C PHE A 44 2.04 -5.58 10.86
N ILE A 45 1.61 -5.14 12.04
CA ILE A 45 1.90 -3.78 12.55
C ILE A 45 3.41 -3.52 12.68
N TRP A 46 4.15 -4.43 13.34
CA TRP A 46 5.56 -4.19 13.63
C TRP A 46 6.47 -4.28 12.40
N MET A 47 6.13 -5.11 11.41
CA MET A 47 6.88 -5.18 10.14
C MET A 47 6.71 -3.94 9.27
N HIS A 48 5.63 -3.18 9.45
CA HIS A 48 5.47 -1.90 8.76
C HIS A 48 6.48 -0.84 9.21
N VAL A 49 6.98 -0.88 10.45
CA VAL A 49 7.98 0.08 10.93
C VAL A 49 9.28 0.04 10.10
N PRO A 50 9.99 -1.10 9.97
CA PRO A 50 11.18 -1.16 9.13
C PRO A 50 10.84 -1.03 7.63
N LEU A 51 9.68 -1.51 7.18
CA LEU A 51 9.25 -1.35 5.79
C LEU A 51 9.07 0.13 5.41
N PHE A 52 8.36 0.91 6.23
CA PHE A 52 8.16 2.35 6.00
C PHE A 52 9.48 3.12 6.08
N ALA A 53 10.33 2.81 7.06
CA ALA A 53 11.66 3.41 7.14
C ALA A 53 12.49 3.15 5.87
N LEU A 54 12.48 1.90 5.38
CA LEU A 54 13.19 1.51 4.15
C LEU A 54 12.62 2.22 2.92
N LEU A 55 11.29 2.28 2.77
CA LEU A 55 10.64 2.93 1.62
C LEU A 55 10.91 4.44 1.60
N LEU A 56 10.86 5.11 2.76
CA LEU A 56 11.17 6.53 2.87
C LEU A 56 12.64 6.79 2.56
N TRP A 57 13.55 6.02 3.14
CA TRP A 57 14.99 6.16 2.90
C TRP A 57 15.37 5.89 1.44
N ALA A 58 14.92 4.76 0.88
CA ALA A 58 15.24 4.40 -0.50
C ALA A 58 14.55 5.32 -1.53
N GLY A 59 13.47 5.99 -1.14
CA GLY A 59 12.76 6.99 -1.93
C GLY A 59 13.30 8.42 -1.77
N ASP A 60 14.29 8.64 -0.91
CA ASP A 60 14.94 9.95 -0.73
C ASP A 60 16.01 10.17 -1.81
N GLY A 61 15.54 10.34 -3.05
CA GLY A 61 16.39 10.50 -4.22
C GLY A 61 15.69 11.23 -5.36
N ALA A 62 16.34 11.24 -6.52
CA ALA A 62 15.80 11.89 -7.70
C ALA A 62 14.44 11.29 -8.12
N PRO A 63 13.54 12.07 -8.75
CA PRO A 63 12.28 11.56 -9.25
C PRO A 63 12.43 10.30 -10.13
N GLU A 64 13.40 10.30 -11.04
CA GLU A 64 13.70 9.20 -11.95
C GLU A 64 14.37 7.97 -11.28
N SER A 65 14.53 7.98 -9.96
CA SER A 65 15.12 6.85 -9.25
C SER A 65 14.28 5.58 -9.40
N MET A 66 14.96 4.44 -9.57
CA MET A 66 14.29 3.14 -9.72
C MET A 66 13.38 2.81 -8.54
N THR A 67 13.69 3.28 -7.33
CA THR A 67 12.82 3.08 -6.16
C THR A 67 11.48 3.77 -6.35
N ARG A 68 11.47 5.05 -6.73
CA ARG A 68 10.22 5.82 -6.89
C ARG A 68 9.39 5.30 -8.05
N ILE A 69 10.03 4.99 -9.18
CA ILE A 69 9.39 4.35 -10.34
C ILE A 69 8.80 3.00 -9.95
N GLY A 70 9.58 2.17 -9.25
CA GLY A 70 9.14 0.86 -8.78
C GLY A 70 7.96 0.93 -7.82
N LEU A 71 7.99 1.86 -6.87
CA LEU A 71 6.90 2.06 -5.91
C LEU A 71 5.63 2.58 -6.61
N ALA A 72 5.77 3.47 -7.60
CA ALA A 72 4.64 3.97 -8.38
C ALA A 72 4.01 2.90 -9.28
N ALA A 73 4.83 2.04 -9.89
CA ALA A 73 4.35 0.88 -10.62
C ALA A 73 3.65 -0.12 -9.68
N PHE A 74 4.23 -0.37 -8.50
CA PHE A 74 3.62 -1.21 -7.47
C PHE A 74 2.27 -0.64 -7.00
N ALA A 75 2.11 0.67 -6.87
CA ALA A 75 0.83 1.31 -6.52
C ALA A 75 -0.31 0.91 -7.46
N ILE A 76 -0.04 0.82 -8.77
CA ILE A 76 -1.03 0.39 -9.76
C ILE A 76 -1.34 -1.10 -9.60
N VAL A 77 -0.30 -1.92 -9.45
CA VAL A 77 -0.44 -3.37 -9.22
C VAL A 77 -1.22 -3.65 -7.93
N HIS A 78 -0.99 -2.87 -6.89
CA HIS A 78 -1.65 -2.95 -5.57
C HIS A 78 -3.17 -2.83 -5.69
N VAL A 79 -3.67 -1.88 -6.49
CA VAL A 79 -5.12 -1.79 -6.80
C VAL A 79 -5.62 -3.08 -7.46
N GLY A 80 -4.84 -3.62 -8.38
CA GLY A 80 -5.11 -4.91 -9.01
C GLY A 80 -5.19 -6.05 -8.01
N LEU A 81 -4.26 -6.11 -7.04
CA LEU A 81 -4.27 -7.12 -5.98
C LEU A 81 -5.56 -7.03 -5.14
N HIS A 82 -5.94 -5.84 -4.68
CA HIS A 82 -7.21 -5.65 -3.96
C HIS A 82 -8.41 -6.06 -4.81
N TYR A 83 -8.39 -5.74 -6.11
CA TYR A 83 -9.44 -6.19 -7.01
C TYR A 83 -9.50 -7.72 -7.09
N VAL A 84 -8.37 -8.41 -7.22
CA VAL A 84 -8.34 -9.88 -7.26
C VAL A 84 -8.82 -10.49 -5.93
N PHE A 85 -8.33 -9.99 -4.80
CA PHE A 85 -8.65 -10.52 -3.46
C PHE A 85 -10.01 -10.09 -2.93
N ARG A 86 -10.77 -9.21 -3.61
CA ARG A 86 -12.07 -8.71 -3.13
C ARG A 86 -13.14 -9.78 -2.84
N ARG A 87 -12.95 -11.00 -3.35
CA ARG A 87 -13.84 -12.15 -3.13
C ARG A 87 -13.32 -13.12 -2.07
N HIS A 88 -12.16 -12.84 -1.46
CA HIS A 88 -11.63 -13.63 -0.36
C HIS A 88 -12.58 -13.55 0.85
N PRO A 89 -12.84 -14.66 1.57
CA PRO A 89 -13.80 -14.68 2.67
C PRO A 89 -13.47 -13.67 3.78
N ASP A 90 -12.19 -13.45 4.05
CA ASP A 90 -11.71 -12.50 5.07
C ASP A 90 -11.47 -11.08 4.53
N TYR A 91 -11.94 -10.76 3.31
CA TYR A 91 -11.75 -9.42 2.74
C TYR A 91 -12.72 -8.39 3.32
N GLU A 92 -12.22 -7.49 4.17
CA GLU A 92 -13.06 -6.53 4.90
C GLU A 92 -13.11 -5.11 4.29
N PHE A 93 -12.44 -4.83 3.17
CA PHE A 93 -12.50 -3.53 2.49
C PHE A 93 -13.83 -3.37 1.70
N ASN A 94 -14.95 -3.36 2.42
CA ASN A 94 -16.31 -3.43 1.88
C ASN A 94 -17.05 -2.08 1.86
N ASN A 95 -16.32 -0.97 1.99
CA ASN A 95 -16.89 0.37 2.08
C ASN A 95 -16.21 1.35 1.11
N PRO A 96 -16.89 2.45 0.74
CA PRO A 96 -16.34 3.41 -0.21
C PRO A 96 -15.05 4.09 0.25
N SER A 97 -14.88 4.32 1.56
CA SER A 97 -13.67 5.00 2.07
C SER A 97 -12.42 4.15 1.85
N SER A 98 -12.48 2.85 2.15
CA SER A 98 -11.40 1.91 1.89
C SER A 98 -11.02 1.88 0.41
N TRP A 99 -12.02 1.73 -0.47
CA TRP A 99 -11.77 1.72 -1.92
C TRP A 99 -11.27 3.05 -2.46
N ALA A 100 -11.69 4.17 -1.87
CA ALA A 100 -11.15 5.48 -2.23
C ALA A 100 -9.66 5.58 -1.92
N LEU A 101 -9.20 5.09 -0.76
CA LEU A 101 -7.78 5.04 -0.41
C LEU A 101 -7.00 4.13 -1.36
N ILE A 102 -7.50 2.91 -1.61
CA ILE A 102 -6.88 1.95 -2.54
C ILE A 102 -6.77 2.55 -3.95
N ILE A 103 -7.84 3.12 -4.49
CA ILE A 103 -7.82 3.68 -5.85
C ILE A 103 -6.93 4.93 -5.90
N LEU A 104 -6.95 5.77 -4.87
CA LEU A 104 -6.12 6.96 -4.79
C LEU A 104 -4.62 6.64 -4.87
N THR A 105 -4.15 5.57 -4.20
CA THR A 105 -2.74 5.15 -4.31
C THR A 105 -2.37 4.82 -5.75
N GLY A 106 -3.18 4.01 -6.43
CA GLY A 106 -2.93 3.64 -7.82
C GLY A 106 -3.00 4.81 -8.80
N LEU A 107 -3.97 5.73 -8.62
CA LEU A 107 -4.09 6.93 -9.45
C LEU A 107 -2.88 7.86 -9.29
N LEU A 108 -2.40 8.05 -8.07
CA LEU A 108 -1.20 8.87 -7.82
C LEU A 108 0.07 8.20 -8.37
N GLY A 109 0.17 6.87 -8.30
CA GLY A 109 1.26 6.12 -8.96
C GLY A 109 1.25 6.28 -10.48
N ALA A 110 0.09 6.13 -11.12
CA ALA A 110 -0.06 6.36 -12.55
C ALA A 110 0.27 7.82 -12.94
N ALA A 111 -0.20 8.79 -12.15
CA ALA A 111 0.09 10.20 -12.36
C ALA A 111 1.59 10.49 -12.22
N TYR A 112 2.27 9.85 -11.25
CA TYR A 112 3.71 9.99 -11.06
C TYR A 112 4.49 9.49 -12.28
N LEU A 113 4.19 8.27 -12.74
CA LEU A 113 4.83 7.68 -13.93
C LEU A 113 4.59 8.48 -15.21
N ALA A 114 3.50 9.24 -15.30
CA ALA A 114 3.19 10.07 -16.46
C ALA A 114 4.00 11.38 -16.52
N VAL A 115 4.58 11.83 -15.40
CA VAL A 115 5.26 13.14 -15.31
C VAL A 115 6.72 13.06 -14.87
N VAL A 116 7.23 11.85 -14.61
CA VAL A 116 8.62 11.56 -14.23
C VAL A 116 9.46 11.22 -15.44
#